data_AF-A0A9P3B505-F1
#
_entry.id   AF-A0A9P3B505-F1
#
_cell.length_a   1.000
_cell.length_b   1.000
_cell.length_c   1.000
_cell.angle_alpha   90.00
_cell.angle_beta   90.00
_cell.angle_gamma   90.00
#
_symmetry.space_group_name_H-M   'P 1'
#
loop_
_entity.id
_entity.type
_entity.pdbx_description
1 polymer ?
#
loop_
_entity_poly.entity_id
_entity_poly.type
_entity_poly.pdbx_seq_one_letter_code
_entity_poly.pdbx_strand_id
1 'polypeptide(L)'
;MDSEYEAFITAQSQKKYPPPTNMLSAIKSLLADPSTPPSAAAREAVSCFIAESNPDPDYTSLWPLLFAAIGKFTNQIDRLVDFVAELKGLSDCNGAFGRLDGLSEYMTEFVFDYVDHPFYDSQRDEKRQSWINVNSFAAKLYARGIRTNKVGHLRHGGWVLRKTLEKAPWEKFHHEDIEQELEDLDNDEDDEEYCKQRDLMLEDIDIRSLNGWVPAAAQWIRHCGKEIYEMEGSMGREFPTKWTGPEVWSKERWAFWKERFEWISFVTALDRKTRRIAKEMVEEMARIEDSDRVYSSSLTN
;
A
#
# COMPACT_ATOMS: atom_id res chain seq x y z
N MET A 1 11.86 -4.79 -22.96
CA MET A 1 11.64 -3.84 -21.86
C MET A 1 11.25 -2.48 -22.43
N ASP A 2 12.04 -1.91 -23.35
CA ASP A 2 11.74 -0.60 -23.97
C ASP A 2 10.33 -0.50 -24.59
N SER A 3 9.87 -1.56 -25.27
CA SER A 3 8.52 -1.56 -25.88
C SER A 3 7.37 -1.44 -24.86
N GLU A 4 7.55 -1.91 -23.62
CA GLU A 4 6.53 -1.85 -22.59
C GLU A 4 6.45 -0.46 -21.95
N TYR A 5 7.60 0.18 -21.73
CA TYR A 5 7.65 1.57 -21.28
C TYR A 5 7.04 2.52 -22.32
N GLU A 6 7.33 2.33 -23.61
CA GLU A 6 6.72 3.11 -24.68
C GLU A 6 5.20 2.94 -24.73
N ALA A 7 4.71 1.70 -24.61
CA ALA A 7 3.28 1.42 -24.59
C ALA A 7 2.59 2.07 -23.37
N PHE A 8 3.25 2.03 -22.20
CA PHE A 8 2.77 2.71 -21.00
C PHE A 8 2.66 4.22 -21.21
N ILE A 9 3.73 4.86 -21.69
CA ILE A 9 3.76 6.32 -21.90
C ILE A 9 2.73 6.75 -22.95
N THR A 10 2.58 5.97 -24.02
CA THR A 10 1.54 6.19 -25.04
C THR A 10 0.13 6.09 -24.44
N ALA A 11 -0.12 5.10 -23.58
CA ALA A 11 -1.40 4.98 -22.90
C ALA A 11 -1.68 6.16 -21.95
N GLN A 12 -0.66 6.68 -21.26
CA GLN A 12 -0.81 7.85 -20.38
C GLN A 12 -1.08 9.14 -21.17
N SER A 13 -0.44 9.32 -22.34
CA SER A 13 -0.62 10.52 -23.18
C SER A 13 -1.98 10.56 -23.90
N GLN A 14 -2.67 9.43 -24.01
CA GLN A 14 -3.99 9.31 -24.66
C GLN A 14 -5.17 9.41 -23.68
N LYS A 15 -4.90 9.63 -22.38
CA LYS A 15 -5.97 9.84 -21.39
C LYS A 15 -6.78 11.10 -21.69
N LYS A 16 -8.03 11.15 -21.21
CA LYS A 16 -8.92 12.33 -21.32
C LYS A 16 -8.26 13.60 -20.77
N TYR A 17 -7.49 13.46 -19.70
CA TYR A 17 -6.66 14.51 -19.11
C TYR A 17 -5.23 13.97 -19.00
N PRO A 18 -4.40 14.13 -20.04
CA PRO A 18 -3.06 13.57 -20.06
C PRO A 18 -2.12 14.37 -19.15
N PRO A 19 -1.11 13.74 -18.52
CA PRO A 19 -0.08 14.47 -17.79
C PRO A 19 0.72 15.39 -18.73
N PRO A 20 1.32 16.48 -18.19
CA PRO A 20 2.24 17.33 -18.93
C PRO A 20 3.36 16.56 -19.63
N THR A 21 3.76 17.02 -20.82
CA THR A 21 4.75 16.34 -21.66
C THR A 21 6.10 16.16 -20.97
N ASN A 22 6.54 17.13 -20.17
CA ASN A 22 7.77 17.05 -19.40
C ASN A 22 7.71 15.98 -18.30
N MET A 23 6.54 15.78 -17.66
CA MET A 23 6.35 14.69 -16.70
C MET A 23 6.37 13.32 -17.39
N LEU A 24 5.72 13.19 -18.56
CA LEU A 24 5.76 11.96 -19.36
C LEU A 24 7.18 11.62 -19.80
N SER A 25 7.93 12.62 -20.30
CA SER A 25 9.32 12.47 -20.73
C SER A 25 10.22 12.07 -19.56
N ALA A 26 10.10 12.74 -18.41
CA ALA A 26 10.88 12.41 -17.22
C ALA A 26 10.65 10.96 -16.73
N ILE A 27 9.39 10.54 -16.62
CA ILE A 27 9.05 9.18 -16.18
C ILE A 27 9.50 8.15 -17.22
N LYS A 28 9.35 8.44 -18.51
CA LYS A 28 9.87 7.59 -19.58
C LYS A 28 11.38 7.38 -19.45
N SER A 29 12.15 8.46 -19.35
CA SER A 29 13.61 8.40 -19.22
C SER A 29 14.03 7.65 -17.96
N LEU A 30 13.40 7.92 -16.82
CA LEU A 30 13.68 7.23 -15.56
C LEU A 30 13.50 5.71 -15.64
N LEU A 31 12.45 5.26 -16.34
CA LEU A 31 12.07 3.85 -16.46
C LEU A 31 12.87 3.12 -17.56
N ALA A 32 13.04 3.75 -18.72
CA ALA A 32 13.60 3.11 -19.90
C ALA A 32 15.13 3.18 -19.97
N ASP A 33 15.74 4.22 -19.40
CA ASP A 33 17.19 4.38 -19.39
C ASP A 33 17.75 4.25 -17.95
N PRO A 34 18.39 3.11 -17.61
CA PRO A 34 19.01 2.93 -16.31
C PRO A 34 20.07 3.97 -15.97
N SER A 35 20.69 4.60 -16.97
CA SER A 35 21.71 5.63 -16.77
C SER A 35 21.14 7.01 -16.42
N THR A 36 19.85 7.24 -16.68
CA THR A 36 19.16 8.47 -16.28
C THR A 36 19.12 8.55 -14.74
N PRO A 37 19.75 9.56 -14.12
CA PRO A 37 19.70 9.74 -12.67
C PRO A 37 18.29 10.14 -12.22
N PRO A 38 17.79 9.63 -11.07
CA PRO A 38 16.51 10.07 -10.50
C PRO A 38 16.41 11.59 -10.30
N SER A 39 17.52 12.26 -10.01
CA SER A 39 17.60 13.72 -9.85
C SER A 39 17.37 14.49 -11.15
N ALA A 40 17.88 13.98 -12.27
CA ALA A 40 17.65 14.56 -13.59
C ALA A 40 16.18 14.42 -13.98
N ALA A 41 15.60 13.23 -13.80
CA ALA A 41 14.18 13.00 -14.05
C ALA A 41 13.29 13.86 -13.15
N ALA A 42 13.60 13.99 -11.86
CA ALA A 42 12.85 14.83 -10.92
C ALA A 42 12.83 16.30 -11.38
N ARG A 43 13.99 16.86 -11.77
CA ARG A 43 14.08 18.23 -12.29
C ARG A 43 13.35 18.41 -13.63
N GLU A 44 13.43 17.43 -14.53
CA GLU A 44 12.70 17.46 -15.81
C GLU A 44 11.18 17.46 -15.60
N ALA A 45 10.69 16.62 -14.68
CA ALA A 45 9.27 16.48 -14.37
C ALA A 45 8.60 17.79 -13.90
N VAL A 46 9.37 18.71 -13.32
CA VAL A 46 8.86 20.01 -12.86
C VAL A 46 9.50 21.21 -13.58
N SER A 47 10.20 20.97 -14.68
CA SER A 47 10.99 21.98 -15.40
C SER A 47 10.18 23.19 -15.88
N CYS A 48 8.92 23.02 -16.26
CA CYS A 48 8.04 24.13 -16.63
C CYS A 48 7.85 25.12 -15.47
N PHE A 49 7.56 24.60 -14.27
CA PHE A 49 7.36 25.41 -13.07
C PHE A 49 8.62 26.16 -12.64
N ILE A 50 9.78 25.50 -12.78
CA ILE A 50 11.09 26.11 -12.51
C ILE A 50 11.34 27.26 -13.48
N ALA A 51 11.10 27.05 -14.77
CA ALA A 51 11.30 28.08 -15.80
C ALA A 51 10.38 29.30 -15.58
N GLU A 52 9.15 29.06 -15.13
CA GLU A 52 8.18 30.11 -14.80
C GLU A 52 8.45 30.81 -13.45
N SER A 53 9.38 30.27 -12.64
CA SER A 53 9.63 30.74 -11.27
C SER A 53 8.35 30.80 -10.42
N ASN A 54 7.43 29.86 -10.64
CA ASN A 54 6.15 29.83 -9.93
C ASN A 54 6.41 29.56 -8.43
N PRO A 55 6.06 30.47 -7.50
CA PRO A 55 6.29 30.27 -6.08
C PRO A 55 5.37 29.20 -5.45
N ASP A 56 4.29 28.84 -6.14
CA ASP A 56 3.32 27.83 -5.70
C ASP A 56 2.88 26.93 -6.88
N PRO A 57 3.77 26.05 -7.36
CA PRO A 57 3.50 25.21 -8.51
C PRO A 57 2.48 24.12 -8.18
N ASP A 58 1.44 24.00 -9.01
CA ASP A 58 0.54 22.85 -8.99
C ASP A 58 1.10 21.73 -9.90
N TYR A 59 1.84 20.81 -9.29
CA TYR A 59 2.38 19.62 -9.94
C TYR A 59 1.60 18.35 -9.58
N THR A 60 0.37 18.48 -9.07
CA THR A 60 -0.42 17.32 -8.56
C THR A 60 -0.78 16.30 -9.64
N SER A 61 -0.77 16.69 -10.92
CA SER A 61 -0.90 15.77 -12.07
C SER A 61 0.22 14.71 -12.14
N LEU A 62 1.32 14.89 -11.40
CA LEU A 62 2.40 13.93 -11.27
C LEU A 62 1.93 12.66 -10.54
N TRP A 63 1.06 12.78 -9.52
CA TRP A 63 0.72 11.64 -8.67
C TRP A 63 -0.03 10.53 -9.42
N PRO A 64 -1.07 10.81 -10.22
CA PRO A 64 -1.70 9.76 -11.03
C PRO A 64 -0.74 9.04 -11.99
N LEU A 65 0.19 9.78 -12.61
CA LEU A 65 1.20 9.21 -13.50
C LEU A 65 2.18 8.32 -12.73
N LEU A 66 2.67 8.80 -11.59
CA LEU A 66 3.62 8.09 -10.74
C LEU A 66 3.00 6.79 -10.19
N PHE A 67 1.77 6.85 -9.67
CA PHE A 67 1.08 5.67 -9.13
C PHE A 67 0.72 4.65 -10.23
N ALA A 68 0.41 5.10 -11.45
CA ALA A 68 0.27 4.19 -12.58
C ALA A 68 1.59 3.47 -12.91
N ALA A 69 2.73 4.17 -12.82
CA ALA A 69 4.04 3.56 -13.03
C ALA A 69 4.42 2.59 -11.90
N ILE A 70 4.19 2.97 -10.64
CA ILE A 70 4.38 2.13 -9.45
C ILE A 70 3.57 0.83 -9.58
N GLY A 71 2.29 0.94 -9.93
CA GLY A 71 1.41 -0.21 -10.07
C GLY A 71 1.91 -1.20 -11.12
N LYS A 72 2.47 -0.70 -12.22
CA LYS A 72 2.89 -1.52 -13.37
C LYS A 72 4.31 -2.10 -13.25
N PHE A 73 5.27 -1.34 -12.71
CA PHE A 73 6.70 -1.67 -12.85
C PHE A 73 7.35 -2.05 -11.52
N THR A 74 7.13 -3.29 -11.07
CA THR A 74 7.65 -3.83 -9.80
C THR A 74 9.17 -3.67 -9.61
N ASN A 75 9.95 -3.82 -10.69
CA ASN A 75 11.42 -3.73 -10.60
C ASN A 75 11.94 -2.29 -10.55
N GLN A 76 11.05 -1.29 -10.68
CA GLN A 76 11.41 0.13 -10.74
C GLN A 76 11.07 0.88 -9.45
N ILE A 77 10.48 0.21 -8.45
CA ILE A 77 10.00 0.84 -7.22
C ILE A 77 11.09 1.63 -6.51
N ASP A 78 12.31 1.09 -6.40
CA ASP A 78 13.41 1.80 -5.75
C ASP A 78 13.80 3.09 -6.50
N ARG A 79 13.84 3.06 -7.83
CA ARG A 79 14.12 4.24 -8.65
C ARG A 79 12.99 5.28 -8.56
N LEU A 80 11.75 4.84 -8.42
CA LEU A 80 10.59 5.73 -8.23
C LEU A 80 10.59 6.35 -6.82
N VAL A 81 11.06 5.62 -5.79
CA VAL A 81 11.31 6.17 -4.46
C VAL A 81 12.43 7.20 -4.49
N ASP A 82 13.54 6.90 -5.19
CA ASP A 82 14.65 7.84 -5.38
C ASP A 82 14.17 9.12 -6.08
N PHE A 83 13.35 8.99 -7.11
CA PHE A 83 12.76 10.14 -7.82
C PHE A 83 11.99 11.08 -6.88
N VAL A 84 11.16 10.55 -5.97
CA VAL A 84 10.43 11.37 -5.00
C VAL A 84 11.36 11.98 -3.96
N ALA A 85 12.41 11.25 -3.55
CA ALA A 85 13.43 11.78 -2.65
C ALA A 85 14.15 13.00 -3.26
N GLU A 86 14.53 12.90 -4.53
CA GLU A 86 15.18 13.97 -5.28
C GLU A 86 14.24 15.15 -5.54
N LEU A 87 12.96 14.88 -5.87
CA LEU A 87 11.94 15.91 -6.01
C LEU A 87 11.78 16.73 -4.72
N LYS A 88 11.72 16.04 -3.57
CA LYS A 88 11.65 16.69 -2.25
C LYS A 88 12.88 17.56 -1.96
N GLY A 89 14.04 17.20 -2.51
CA GLY A 89 15.30 17.90 -2.31
C GLY A 89 15.49 19.16 -3.16
N LEU A 90 14.61 19.43 -4.12
CA LEU A 90 14.72 20.61 -4.98
C LEU A 90 14.50 21.91 -4.19
N SER A 91 15.46 22.83 -4.28
CA SER A 91 15.37 24.18 -3.70
C SER A 91 14.67 25.19 -4.61
N ASP A 92 14.39 24.81 -5.86
CA ASP A 92 13.68 25.62 -6.84
C ASP A 92 12.27 26.00 -6.33
N CYS A 93 11.69 27.10 -6.86
CA CYS A 93 10.35 27.56 -6.47
C CYS A 93 10.19 27.76 -4.95
N ASN A 94 11.19 28.36 -4.28
CA ASN A 94 11.24 28.53 -2.82
C ASN A 94 11.11 27.21 -2.03
N GLY A 95 11.58 26.10 -2.59
CA GLY A 95 11.49 24.78 -1.97
C GLY A 95 10.07 24.20 -1.95
N ALA A 96 9.16 24.69 -2.81
CA ALA A 96 7.77 24.23 -2.87
C ALA A 96 7.66 22.70 -3.04
N PHE A 97 8.51 22.11 -3.87
CA PHE A 97 8.53 20.66 -4.11
C PHE A 97 8.86 19.85 -2.85
N GLY A 98 9.56 20.44 -1.87
CA GLY A 98 9.85 19.82 -0.59
C GLY A 98 8.63 19.50 0.26
N ARG A 99 7.49 20.15 -0.01
CA ARG A 99 6.20 19.89 0.66
C ARG A 99 5.52 18.63 0.13
N LEU A 100 5.82 18.22 -1.11
CA LEU A 100 5.15 17.11 -1.80
C LEU A 100 3.62 17.28 -1.82
N ASP A 101 3.17 18.50 -2.15
CA ASP A 101 1.76 18.88 -2.13
C ASP A 101 0.90 17.90 -2.96
N GLY A 102 -0.21 17.45 -2.38
CA GLY A 102 -1.15 16.51 -2.99
C GLY A 102 -0.79 15.02 -2.87
N LEU A 103 0.43 14.65 -2.44
CA LEU A 103 0.81 13.23 -2.34
C LEU A 103 0.01 12.50 -1.25
N SER A 104 -0.17 13.14 -0.09
CA SER A 104 -0.90 12.52 1.03
C SER A 104 -2.38 12.36 0.73
N GLU A 105 -2.97 13.37 0.12
CA GLU A 105 -4.34 13.44 -0.35
C GLU A 105 -4.57 12.35 -1.38
N TYR A 106 -3.71 12.30 -2.41
CA TYR A 106 -3.81 11.31 -3.48
C TYR A 106 -3.74 9.87 -2.95
N MET A 107 -2.81 9.60 -2.03
CA MET A 107 -2.70 8.28 -1.41
C MET A 107 -3.94 7.90 -0.59
N THR A 108 -4.49 8.86 0.14
CA THR A 108 -5.67 8.61 0.99
C THR A 108 -6.93 8.40 0.17
N GLU A 109 -7.11 9.18 -0.90
CA GLU A 109 -8.35 9.20 -1.68
C GLU A 109 -8.39 8.17 -2.80
N PHE A 110 -7.26 7.83 -3.43
CA PHE A 110 -7.25 7.06 -4.69
C PHE A 110 -6.35 5.82 -4.67
N VAL A 111 -5.70 5.52 -3.55
CA VAL A 111 -4.69 4.45 -3.48
C VAL A 111 -4.97 3.47 -2.34
N PHE A 112 -5.25 3.96 -1.14
CA PHE A 112 -5.53 3.13 0.03
C PHE A 112 -7.02 2.80 0.21
N ASP A 113 -7.80 2.89 -0.87
CA ASP A 113 -9.18 2.40 -1.00
C ASP A 113 -9.27 0.98 -1.60
N TYR A 114 -8.13 0.29 -1.71
CA TYR A 114 -8.03 -1.04 -2.32
C TYR A 114 -9.02 -2.05 -1.73
N VAL A 115 -9.72 -2.75 -2.63
CA VAL A 115 -10.56 -3.92 -2.36
C VAL A 115 -10.04 -5.06 -3.24
N ASP A 116 -9.96 -6.27 -2.68
CA ASP A 116 -9.55 -7.41 -3.50
C ASP A 116 -10.65 -7.72 -4.52
N HIS A 117 -10.28 -7.87 -5.78
CA HIS A 117 -11.26 -7.98 -6.86
C HIS A 117 -11.88 -9.38 -6.92
N PRO A 118 -13.10 -9.51 -7.46
CA PRO A 118 -13.79 -10.79 -7.63
C PRO A 118 -12.97 -11.82 -8.39
N PHE A 119 -13.25 -13.11 -8.18
CA PHE A 119 -12.48 -14.20 -8.81
C PHE A 119 -12.54 -14.23 -10.34
N TYR A 120 -13.62 -13.70 -10.92
CA TYR A 120 -13.81 -13.61 -12.36
C TYR A 120 -13.08 -12.43 -13.00
N ASP A 121 -12.48 -11.53 -12.22
CA ASP A 121 -11.67 -10.43 -12.76
C ASP A 121 -10.34 -10.97 -13.30
N SER A 122 -10.20 -10.97 -14.63
CA SER A 122 -9.00 -11.45 -15.32
C SER A 122 -7.75 -10.64 -15.00
N GLN A 123 -7.89 -9.43 -14.46
CA GLN A 123 -6.78 -8.56 -14.06
C GLN A 123 -6.49 -8.64 -12.55
N ARG A 124 -7.16 -9.51 -11.80
CA ARG A 124 -7.05 -9.58 -10.34
C ARG A 124 -5.60 -9.72 -9.86
N ASP A 125 -4.81 -10.59 -10.49
CA ASP A 125 -3.42 -10.81 -10.10
C ASP A 125 -2.53 -9.59 -10.41
N GLU A 126 -2.77 -8.90 -11.53
CA GLU A 126 -2.08 -7.65 -11.86
C GLU A 126 -2.42 -6.55 -10.86
N LYS A 127 -3.70 -6.43 -10.48
CA LYS A 127 -4.16 -5.45 -9.49
C LYS A 127 -3.62 -5.75 -8.10
N ARG A 128 -3.52 -7.03 -7.70
CA ARG A 128 -2.82 -7.45 -6.48
C ARG A 128 -1.35 -7.08 -6.51
N GLN A 129 -0.67 -7.31 -7.63
CA GLN A 129 0.74 -6.93 -7.77
C GLN A 129 0.91 -5.41 -7.69
N SER A 130 0.01 -4.64 -8.30
CA SER A 130 -0.04 -3.17 -8.17
C SER A 130 -0.22 -2.75 -6.70
N TRP A 131 -1.13 -3.38 -5.97
CA TRP A 131 -1.33 -3.13 -4.53
C TRP A 131 -0.08 -3.40 -3.70
N ILE A 132 0.63 -4.50 -3.98
CA ILE A 132 1.90 -4.83 -3.32
C ILE A 132 2.96 -3.76 -3.61
N ASN A 133 3.05 -3.31 -4.87
CA ASN A 133 4.01 -2.30 -5.30
C ASN A 133 3.78 -0.96 -4.60
N VAL A 134 2.53 -0.53 -4.51
CA VAL A 134 2.11 0.68 -3.79
C VAL A 134 2.53 0.62 -2.31
N ASN A 135 2.29 -0.50 -1.64
CA ASN A 135 2.68 -0.67 -0.24
C ASN A 135 4.20 -0.70 -0.07
N SER A 136 4.92 -1.32 -1.00
CA SER A 136 6.39 -1.30 -1.03
C SER A 136 6.92 0.13 -1.17
N PHE A 137 6.38 0.89 -2.13
CA PHE A 137 6.72 2.29 -2.35
C PHE A 137 6.46 3.15 -1.10
N ALA A 138 5.26 3.07 -0.53
CA ALA A 138 4.86 3.85 0.64
C ALA A 138 5.73 3.54 1.88
N ALA A 139 5.99 2.26 2.14
CA ALA A 139 6.82 1.83 3.25
C ALA A 139 8.28 2.30 3.07
N LYS A 140 8.82 2.23 1.84
CA LYS A 140 10.18 2.71 1.53
C LYS A 140 10.31 4.24 1.64
N LEU A 141 9.29 5.01 1.24
CA LEU A 141 9.29 6.46 1.49
C LEU A 141 9.38 6.76 2.99
N TYR A 142 8.56 6.08 3.79
CA TYR A 142 8.57 6.26 5.24
C TYR A 142 9.94 5.89 5.85
N ALA A 143 10.51 4.74 5.47
CA ALA A 143 11.81 4.27 5.94
C ALA A 143 12.96 5.24 5.62
N ARG A 144 12.84 6.04 4.54
CA ARG A 144 13.79 7.09 4.18
C ARG A 144 13.54 8.44 4.88
N GLY A 145 12.57 8.51 5.79
CA GLY A 145 12.19 9.75 6.46
C GLY A 145 11.42 10.72 5.55
N ILE A 146 10.95 10.28 4.38
CA ILE A 146 10.14 11.10 3.48
C ILE A 146 8.70 11.07 3.99
N ARG A 147 8.29 12.18 4.59
CA ARG A 147 6.97 12.36 5.20
C ARG A 147 6.31 13.62 4.65
N THR A 148 5.04 13.50 4.25
CA THR A 148 4.17 14.61 3.83
C THR A 148 3.48 15.29 5.02
N ASN A 149 3.32 14.57 6.14
CA ASN A 149 2.74 15.09 7.39
C ASN A 149 3.45 14.48 8.63
N LYS A 150 3.14 14.99 9.83
CA LYS A 150 3.82 14.60 11.09
C LYS A 150 3.74 13.11 11.43
N VAL A 151 2.69 12.40 10.99
CA VAL A 151 2.53 10.96 11.27
C VAL A 151 3.03 10.08 10.11
N GLY A 152 3.18 10.67 8.92
CA GLY A 152 3.69 10.00 7.71
C GLY A 152 2.78 8.86 7.24
N HIS A 153 3.30 8.08 6.29
CA HIS A 153 2.58 6.95 5.71
C HIS A 153 2.41 5.76 6.66
N LEU A 154 2.97 5.79 7.87
CA LEU A 154 2.89 4.68 8.82
C LEU A 154 1.47 4.39 9.30
N ARG A 155 0.58 5.40 9.30
CA ARG A 155 -0.86 5.19 9.53
C ARG A 155 -1.48 4.26 8.48
N HIS A 156 -1.07 4.39 7.22
CA HIS A 156 -1.51 3.48 6.17
C HIS A 156 -0.98 2.07 6.44
N GLY A 157 0.27 1.92 6.86
CA GLY A 157 0.82 0.62 7.26
C GLY A 157 0.02 -0.05 8.38
N GLY A 158 -0.34 0.71 9.42
CA GLY A 158 -1.21 0.23 10.49
C GLY A 158 -2.60 -0.20 9.99
N TRP A 159 -3.19 0.59 9.09
CA TRP A 159 -4.47 0.24 8.47
C TRP A 159 -4.38 -1.04 7.65
N VAL A 160 -3.32 -1.22 6.85
CA VAL A 160 -3.11 -2.44 6.04
C VAL A 160 -2.91 -3.65 6.94
N LEU A 161 -2.12 -3.54 8.01
CA LEU A 161 -1.94 -4.62 8.99
C LEU A 161 -3.26 -5.02 9.65
N ARG A 162 -4.02 -4.04 10.15
CA ARG A 162 -5.33 -4.30 10.76
C ARG A 162 -6.31 -4.93 9.78
N LYS A 163 -6.38 -4.43 8.53
CA LYS A 163 -7.25 -5.00 7.48
C LYS A 163 -6.85 -6.43 7.13
N THR A 164 -5.56 -6.73 7.11
CA THR A 164 -5.04 -8.06 6.77
C THR A 164 -5.24 -9.07 7.90
N LEU A 165 -4.98 -8.65 9.14
CA LEU A 165 -4.80 -9.59 10.26
C LEU A 165 -5.99 -9.60 11.22
N GLU A 166 -6.86 -8.60 11.16
CA GLU A 166 -7.96 -8.44 12.12
C GLU A 166 -9.37 -8.38 11.50
N LYS A 167 -9.52 -8.17 10.19
CA LYS A 167 -10.83 -7.87 9.55
C LYS A 167 -11.87 -8.98 9.72
N ALA A 168 -11.55 -10.21 9.33
CA ALA A 168 -12.56 -11.28 9.23
C ALA A 168 -12.22 -12.50 10.10
N PRO A 169 -13.23 -13.17 10.68
CA PRO A 169 -13.08 -14.49 11.27
C PRO A 169 -13.08 -15.52 10.16
N TRP A 170 -11.97 -15.60 9.41
CA TRP A 170 -11.82 -16.52 8.26
C TRP A 170 -12.05 -18.00 8.61
N GLU A 171 -12.14 -18.32 9.90
CA GLU A 171 -12.45 -19.64 10.46
C GLU A 171 -13.97 -19.91 10.60
N LYS A 172 -14.84 -18.91 10.38
CA LYS A 172 -16.30 -19.05 10.38
C LYS A 172 -16.80 -19.39 8.98
N PHE A 173 -17.71 -20.34 8.91
CA PHE A 173 -18.38 -20.77 7.67
C PHE A 173 -19.85 -20.35 7.60
N HIS A 174 -20.44 -20.01 8.76
CA HIS A 174 -21.79 -19.48 8.84
C HIS A 174 -21.74 -18.04 9.36
N HIS A 175 -22.47 -17.17 8.67
CA HIS A 175 -22.48 -15.73 8.86
C HIS A 175 -23.92 -15.27 9.11
N GLU A 176 -24.37 -15.40 10.36
CA GLU A 176 -25.72 -14.98 10.79
C GLU A 176 -25.98 -13.50 10.48
N ASP A 177 -24.94 -12.67 10.49
CA ASP A 177 -24.98 -11.27 10.10
C ASP A 177 -25.30 -11.06 8.62
N ILE A 178 -24.71 -11.88 7.74
CA ILE A 178 -25.02 -11.86 6.30
C ILE A 178 -26.46 -12.34 6.06
N GLU A 179 -26.88 -13.43 6.70
CA GLU A 179 -28.26 -13.93 6.56
C GLU A 179 -29.30 -12.88 7.03
N GLN A 180 -29.03 -12.17 8.13
CA GLN A 180 -29.89 -11.08 8.59
C GLN A 180 -29.96 -9.91 7.61
N GLU A 181 -28.83 -9.53 6.99
CA GLU A 181 -28.83 -8.46 5.97
C GLU A 181 -29.56 -8.86 4.69
N LEU A 182 -29.70 -10.17 4.43
CA LEU A 182 -30.37 -10.71 3.25
C LEU A 182 -31.81 -11.19 3.53
N GLU A 183 -32.32 -11.04 4.75
CA GLU A 183 -33.64 -11.55 5.16
C GLU A 183 -34.78 -11.02 4.27
N ASP A 184 -34.69 -9.77 3.81
CA ASP A 184 -35.69 -9.15 2.92
C ASP A 184 -35.65 -9.71 1.47
N LEU A 185 -34.55 -10.39 1.10
CA LEU A 185 -34.35 -11.05 -0.20
C LEU A 185 -34.65 -12.56 -0.15
N ASP A 186 -34.97 -13.11 1.02
CA ASP A 186 -35.28 -14.52 1.26
C ASP A 186 -36.74 -14.88 0.88
N ASN A 187 -37.21 -14.36 -0.25
CA ASN A 187 -38.50 -14.72 -0.86
C ASN A 187 -38.21 -15.43 -2.19
N ASP A 188 -38.89 -16.54 -2.48
CA ASP A 188 -38.69 -17.43 -3.65
C ASP A 188 -38.74 -16.72 -5.05
N GLU A 189 -39.05 -15.42 -5.11
CA GLU A 189 -39.12 -14.63 -6.34
C GLU A 189 -37.78 -13.96 -6.72
N ASP A 190 -36.78 -13.88 -5.81
CA ASP A 190 -35.53 -13.13 -6.01
C ASP A 190 -34.24 -13.96 -5.75
N ASP A 191 -34.28 -15.29 -5.91
CA ASP A 191 -33.15 -16.23 -5.69
C ASP A 191 -31.82 -15.79 -6.34
N GLU A 192 -31.88 -15.20 -7.54
CA GLU A 192 -30.70 -14.74 -8.28
C GLU A 192 -30.07 -13.50 -7.61
N GLU A 193 -30.90 -12.56 -7.14
CA GLU A 193 -30.42 -11.36 -6.45
C GLU A 193 -29.93 -11.69 -5.03
N TYR A 194 -30.62 -12.60 -4.31
CA TYR A 194 -30.12 -13.15 -3.05
C TYR A 194 -28.73 -13.78 -3.23
N CYS A 195 -28.57 -14.69 -4.19
CA CYS A 195 -27.27 -15.35 -4.43
C CYS A 195 -26.18 -14.35 -4.77
N LYS A 196 -26.49 -13.34 -5.59
CA LYS A 196 -25.54 -12.30 -5.98
C LYS A 196 -25.12 -11.41 -4.81
N GLN A 197 -26.07 -10.95 -3.98
CA GLN A 197 -25.76 -10.12 -2.81
C GLN A 197 -24.98 -10.92 -1.76
N ARG A 198 -25.39 -12.16 -1.49
CA ARG A 198 -24.63 -13.09 -0.65
C ARG A 198 -23.20 -13.25 -1.13
N ASP A 199 -23.00 -13.52 -2.43
CA ASP A 199 -21.67 -13.73 -2.98
C ASP A 199 -20.82 -12.46 -2.89
N LEU A 200 -21.40 -11.27 -3.13
CA LEU A 200 -20.72 -9.98 -2.94
C LEU A 200 -20.27 -9.76 -1.49
N MET A 201 -21.13 -10.08 -0.51
CA MET A 201 -20.80 -9.95 0.91
C MET A 201 -19.74 -10.98 1.35
N LEU A 202 -19.86 -12.21 0.85
CA LEU A 202 -18.89 -13.29 1.11
C LEU A 202 -17.53 -13.00 0.47
N GLU A 203 -17.47 -12.34 -0.69
CA GLU A 203 -16.21 -11.91 -1.31
C GLU A 203 -15.41 -10.99 -0.38
N ASP A 204 -16.10 -10.16 0.39
CA ASP A 204 -15.50 -9.21 1.33
C ASP A 204 -14.82 -9.89 2.53
N ILE A 205 -15.23 -11.13 2.81
CA ILE A 205 -14.71 -12.01 3.87
C ILE A 205 -14.19 -13.34 3.30
N ASP A 206 -13.88 -13.39 2.00
CA ASP A 206 -13.23 -14.55 1.40
C ASP A 206 -11.76 -14.59 1.77
N ILE A 207 -11.36 -15.68 2.42
CA ILE A 207 -9.99 -15.91 2.89
C ILE A 207 -8.93 -15.74 1.78
N ARG A 208 -9.27 -16.03 0.52
CA ARG A 208 -8.37 -15.92 -0.63
C ARG A 208 -8.02 -14.48 -0.96
N SER A 209 -8.73 -13.49 -0.42
CA SER A 209 -8.32 -12.09 -0.49
C SER A 209 -6.95 -11.85 0.16
N LEU A 210 -6.58 -12.67 1.15
CA LEU A 210 -5.26 -12.61 1.80
C LEU A 210 -4.10 -12.83 0.82
N ASN A 211 -4.32 -13.42 -0.36
CA ASN A 211 -3.29 -13.53 -1.40
C ASN A 211 -2.81 -12.16 -1.92
N GLY A 212 -3.65 -11.11 -1.86
CA GLY A 212 -3.24 -9.73 -2.13
C GLY A 212 -2.78 -8.99 -0.88
N TRP A 213 -3.49 -9.17 0.24
CA TRP A 213 -3.28 -8.42 1.48
C TRP A 213 -2.01 -8.81 2.25
N VAL A 214 -1.71 -10.10 2.39
CA VAL A 214 -0.52 -10.57 3.14
C VAL A 214 0.80 -10.08 2.51
N PRO A 215 1.02 -10.19 1.19
CA PRO A 215 2.24 -9.65 0.59
C PRO A 215 2.37 -8.13 0.67
N ALA A 216 1.25 -7.39 0.73
CA ALA A 216 1.23 -5.95 0.94
C ALA A 216 1.57 -5.59 2.40
N ALA A 217 0.93 -6.23 3.38
CA ALA A 217 1.24 -6.07 4.80
C ALA A 217 2.71 -6.41 5.11
N ALA A 218 3.26 -7.42 4.46
CA ALA A 218 4.66 -7.80 4.59
C ALA A 218 5.64 -6.68 4.21
N GLN A 219 5.28 -5.77 3.29
CA GLN A 219 6.14 -4.64 2.94
C GLN A 219 6.36 -3.70 4.13
N TRP A 220 5.32 -3.47 4.92
CA TRP A 220 5.38 -2.62 6.11
C TRP A 220 6.21 -3.23 7.22
N ILE A 221 6.10 -4.54 7.46
CA ILE A 221 6.96 -5.23 8.42
C ILE A 221 8.42 -5.19 7.98
N ARG A 222 8.71 -5.47 6.70
CA ARG A 222 10.08 -5.48 6.17
C ARG A 222 10.78 -4.14 6.23
N HIS A 223 10.07 -3.04 5.98
CA HIS A 223 10.67 -1.71 5.85
C HIS A 223 10.46 -0.81 7.06
N CYS A 224 9.43 -1.07 7.87
CA CYS A 224 9.03 -0.22 8.99
C CYS A 224 8.71 -1.03 10.25
N GLY A 225 9.01 -2.33 10.27
CA GLY A 225 8.59 -3.22 11.36
C GLY A 225 9.12 -2.81 12.72
N LYS A 226 10.36 -2.29 12.78
CA LYS A 226 10.95 -1.77 14.01
C LYS A 226 10.16 -0.58 14.55
N GLU A 227 9.90 0.42 13.72
CA GLU A 227 9.14 1.61 14.10
C GLU A 227 7.69 1.27 14.46
N ILE A 228 7.08 0.29 13.78
CA ILE A 228 5.74 -0.21 14.11
C ILE A 228 5.75 -0.89 15.48
N TYR A 229 6.77 -1.70 15.75
CA TYR A 229 6.91 -2.41 17.03
C TYR A 229 7.11 -1.44 18.19
N GLU A 230 7.89 -0.37 17.99
CA GLU A 230 8.15 0.67 18.99
C GLU A 230 7.00 1.68 19.16
N MET A 231 6.00 1.65 18.28
CA MET A 231 4.91 2.62 18.32
C MET A 231 3.97 2.39 19.49
N GLU A 232 3.52 3.49 20.09
CA GLU A 232 2.56 3.52 21.18
C GLU A 232 1.45 4.57 20.91
N GLY A 233 0.31 4.41 21.58
CA GLY A 233 -0.78 5.39 21.55
C GLY A 233 -1.78 5.17 20.41
N SER A 234 -2.59 6.19 20.12
CA SER A 234 -3.79 6.03 19.27
C SER A 234 -3.48 5.60 17.84
N MET A 235 -4.23 4.60 17.35
CA MET A 235 -4.26 4.19 15.93
C MET A 235 -5.33 4.93 15.11
N GLY A 236 -5.99 5.94 15.68
CA GLY A 236 -7.15 6.60 15.10
C GLY A 236 -8.45 5.82 15.32
N ARG A 237 -9.39 5.92 14.37
CA ARG A 237 -10.70 5.26 14.46
C ARG A 237 -10.56 3.74 14.33
N GLU A 238 -11.15 3.01 15.27
CA GLU A 238 -11.27 1.56 15.21
C GLU A 238 -12.39 1.15 14.23
N PHE A 239 -12.26 -0.02 13.62
CA PHE A 239 -13.28 -0.64 12.78
C PHE A 239 -13.62 -2.03 13.34
N PRO A 240 -14.72 -2.69 12.92
CA PRO A 240 -15.02 -4.04 13.36
C PRO A 240 -13.81 -4.96 13.20
N THR A 241 -13.26 -5.44 14.32
CA THR A 241 -11.96 -6.10 14.41
C THR A 241 -12.03 -7.33 15.33
N LYS A 242 -11.13 -8.29 15.11
CA LYS A 242 -10.89 -9.41 16.04
C LYS A 242 -9.95 -9.09 17.18
N TRP A 243 -9.30 -7.93 17.13
CA TRP A 243 -8.53 -7.45 18.26
C TRP A 243 -9.46 -7.05 19.41
N THR A 244 -9.30 -7.70 20.56
CA THR A 244 -10.13 -7.46 21.76
C THR A 244 -9.40 -6.66 22.84
N GLY A 245 -8.13 -6.32 22.62
CA GLY A 245 -7.37 -5.47 23.52
C GLY A 245 -7.57 -3.98 23.24
N PRO A 246 -6.75 -3.11 23.86
CA PRO A 246 -6.86 -1.66 23.73
C PRO A 246 -6.74 -1.16 22.27
N GLU A 247 -7.51 -0.12 21.91
CA GLU A 247 -7.54 0.51 20.56
C GLU A 247 -6.29 1.39 20.28
N VAL A 248 -5.10 0.87 20.59
CA VAL A 248 -3.82 1.57 20.49
C VAL A 248 -2.76 0.67 19.87
N TRP A 249 -1.69 1.30 19.40
CA TRP A 249 -0.43 0.61 19.15
C TRP A 249 0.09 0.03 20.46
N SER A 250 0.38 -1.26 20.45
CA SER A 250 0.82 -2.00 21.64
C SER A 250 1.58 -3.26 21.25
N LYS A 251 2.45 -3.71 22.16
CA LYS A 251 3.22 -4.95 22.00
C LYS A 251 2.31 -6.18 21.99
N GLU A 252 1.19 -6.12 22.70
CA GLU A 252 0.17 -7.15 22.71
C GLU A 252 -0.54 -7.25 21.34
N ARG A 253 -0.87 -6.12 20.71
CA ARG A 253 -1.47 -6.11 19.36
C ARG A 253 -0.48 -6.60 18.31
N TRP A 254 0.80 -6.26 18.45
CA TRP A 254 1.87 -6.83 17.63
C TRP A 254 1.99 -8.35 17.77
N ALA A 255 1.95 -8.88 19.00
CA ALA A 255 1.97 -10.32 19.24
C ALA A 255 0.77 -11.02 18.60
N PHE A 256 -0.42 -10.43 18.72
CA PHE A 256 -1.62 -10.91 18.02
C PHE A 256 -1.41 -10.96 16.50
N TRP A 257 -0.87 -9.91 15.88
CA TRP A 257 -0.56 -9.90 14.45
C TRP A 257 0.41 -11.01 14.05
N LYS A 258 1.42 -11.29 14.87
CA LYS A 258 2.37 -12.38 14.64
C LYS A 258 1.68 -13.74 14.68
N GLU A 259 0.81 -14.00 15.66
CA GLU A 259 -0.01 -15.22 15.73
C GLU A 259 -0.91 -15.38 14.49
N ARG A 260 -1.49 -14.28 13.99
CA ARG A 260 -2.29 -14.31 12.76
C ARG A 260 -1.46 -14.65 11.53
N PHE A 261 -0.26 -14.11 11.39
CA PHE A 261 0.66 -14.54 10.31
C PHE A 261 1.05 -16.01 10.44
N GLU A 262 1.30 -16.50 11.65
CA GLU A 262 1.60 -17.90 11.88
C GLU A 262 0.43 -18.79 11.42
N TRP A 263 -0.80 -18.49 11.85
CA TRP A 263 -1.99 -19.19 11.40
C TRP A 263 -2.13 -19.17 9.86
N ILE A 264 -1.99 -18.00 9.23
CA ILE A 264 -2.04 -17.84 7.76
C ILE A 264 -1.06 -18.78 7.06
N SER A 265 0.12 -19.02 7.64
CA SER A 265 1.14 -19.88 7.04
C SER A 265 0.69 -21.34 6.85
N PHE A 266 -0.35 -21.78 7.57
CA PHE A 266 -0.91 -23.13 7.49
C PHE A 266 -2.19 -23.24 6.66
N VAL A 267 -2.81 -22.12 6.25
CA VAL A 267 -4.10 -22.10 5.54
C VAL A 267 -3.96 -22.61 4.10
N THR A 268 -4.41 -23.84 3.84
CA THR A 268 -4.25 -24.51 2.53
C THR A 268 -5.03 -23.87 1.39
N ALA A 269 -6.09 -23.11 1.68
CA ALA A 269 -6.85 -22.34 0.70
C ALA A 269 -6.03 -21.18 0.09
N LEU A 270 -4.91 -20.78 0.72
CA LEU A 270 -4.04 -19.71 0.25
C LEU A 270 -2.90 -20.22 -0.63
N ASP A 271 -2.45 -19.34 -1.50
CA ASP A 271 -1.33 -19.63 -2.39
C ASP A 271 -0.09 -19.97 -1.59
N ARG A 272 0.72 -20.88 -2.13
CA ARG A 272 1.99 -21.27 -1.49
C ARG A 272 2.91 -20.07 -1.26
N LYS A 273 2.89 -19.07 -2.16
CA LYS A 273 3.65 -17.82 -2.02
C LYS A 273 3.18 -17.03 -0.79
N THR A 274 1.88 -16.87 -0.61
CA THR A 274 1.25 -16.17 0.53
C THR A 274 1.63 -16.81 1.85
N ARG A 275 1.48 -18.13 1.95
CA ARG A 275 1.88 -18.89 3.14
C ARG A 275 3.36 -18.78 3.49
N ARG A 276 4.23 -18.82 2.47
CA ARG A 276 5.67 -18.62 2.66
C ARG A 276 5.96 -17.22 3.19
N ILE A 277 5.35 -16.19 2.60
CA ILE A 277 5.54 -14.80 3.05
C ILE A 277 5.07 -14.64 4.50
N ALA A 278 3.92 -15.21 4.86
CA ALA A 278 3.42 -15.16 6.22
C ALA A 278 4.41 -15.79 7.22
N LYS A 279 4.97 -16.95 6.87
CA LYS A 279 6.04 -17.59 7.68
C LYS A 279 7.28 -16.69 7.81
N GLU A 280 7.75 -16.10 6.72
CA GLU A 280 8.87 -15.14 6.73
C GLU A 280 8.59 -13.94 7.64
N MET A 281 7.33 -13.47 7.71
CA MET A 281 6.95 -12.36 8.57
C MET A 281 6.98 -12.75 10.05
N VAL A 282 6.57 -13.96 10.42
CA VAL A 282 6.72 -14.44 11.80
C VAL A 282 8.20 -14.42 12.23
N GLU A 283 9.10 -14.87 11.34
CA GLU A 283 10.54 -14.88 11.58
C GLU A 283 11.14 -13.47 11.65
N GLU A 284 10.71 -12.55 10.79
CA GLU A 284 11.11 -11.13 10.84
C GLU A 284 10.63 -10.45 12.13
N MET A 285 9.36 -10.65 12.50
CA MET A 285 8.79 -10.06 13.71
C MET A 285 9.51 -10.54 14.97
N ALA A 286 9.86 -11.84 15.03
CA ALA A 286 10.69 -12.37 16.12
C ALA A 286 12.09 -11.72 16.18
N ARG A 287 12.73 -11.49 15.04
CA ARG A 287 14.04 -10.81 14.99
C ARG A 287 13.96 -9.36 15.49
N ILE A 288 12.87 -8.65 15.18
CA ILE A 288 12.64 -7.28 15.66
C ILE A 288 12.48 -7.28 17.19
N GLU A 289 11.67 -8.20 17.73
CA GLU A 289 11.47 -8.37 19.18
C GLU A 289 12.79 -8.66 19.92
N ASP A 290 13.60 -9.58 19.39
CA ASP A 290 14.87 -9.95 20.02
C ASP A 290 15.89 -8.80 19.98
N SER A 291 15.91 -8.02 18.90
CA SER A 291 16.80 -6.86 18.77
C SER A 291 16.48 -5.78 19.81
N ASP A 292 15.21 -5.55 20.12
CA ASP A 292 14.74 -4.59 21.14
C ASP A 292 15.10 -5.04 22.56
N ARG A 293 14.98 -6.35 22.85
CA ARG A 293 15.38 -6.93 24.16
C ARG A 293 16.86 -6.75 24.43
N VAL A 294 17.72 -7.00 23.44
CA VAL A 294 19.17 -6.83 23.58
C VAL A 294 19.52 -5.36 23.83
N TYR A 295 18.88 -4.43 23.10
CA TYR A 295 19.09 -2.99 23.30
C TYR A 295 18.64 -2.51 24.70
N SER A 296 17.49 -2.98 25.16
CA SER A 296 16.99 -2.64 26.50
C SER A 296 17.93 -3.16 27.61
N SER A 297 18.52 -4.34 27.43
CA SER A 297 19.46 -4.92 28.40
C SER A 297 20.82 -4.20 28.48
N SER A 298 21.24 -3.54 27.40
CA SER A 298 22.52 -2.82 27.35
C SER A 298 22.43 -1.39 27.89
N LEU A 299 21.23 -0.80 27.94
CA LEU A 299 20.97 0.49 28.59
C LEU A 299 20.82 0.40 30.12
N THR A 300 20.60 -0.81 30.65
CA THR A 300 20.44 -1.05 32.10
C THR A 300 21.71 -1.51 32.82
N ASN A 301 22.83 -1.66 32.11
CA ASN A 301 24.16 -1.98 32.64
C ASN A 301 25.11 -0.78 32.52
#